data_AF-A0A350PWW7-F1
#
_entry.id   AF-A0A350PWW7-F1
#
_cell.length_a   1.000
_cell.length_b   1.000
_cell.length_c   1.000
_cell.angle_alpha   90.00
_cell.angle_beta   90.00
_cell.angle_gamma   90.00
#
_symmetry.space_group_name_H-M   'P 1'
#
loop_
_entity.id
_entity.type
_entity.pdbx_description
1 polymer ?
#
loop_
_entity_poly.entity_id
_entity_poly.type
_entity_poly.pdbx_seq_one_letter_code
_entity_poly.pdbx_strand_id
1 'polypeptide(L)'
;MPEKLTLQIFKEKIFDYETGEKWAYKGTAPAIVDFYADWCGPCRMVAPILDNISKKYGQKLTVYKVDTEAEPELSGLFGIQSIPSLLFIPVDGEPRMLAGALPEKEFDKIIADVLKVSP
;
A
#
# COMPACT_ATOMS: atom_id res chain seq x y z
N MET A 1 10.14 -3.92 8.36
CA MET A 1 8.99 -3.30 9.06
C MET A 1 8.44 -2.26 8.11
N PRO A 2 7.12 -2.20 7.91
CA PRO A 2 6.49 -1.27 7.00
C PRO A 2 6.84 0.18 7.32
N GLU A 3 7.13 0.97 6.29
CA GLU A 3 7.48 2.38 6.41
C GLU A 3 6.21 3.24 6.50
N LYS A 4 6.18 4.25 7.39
CA LYS A 4 5.08 5.23 7.41
C LYS A 4 5.18 6.11 6.17
N LEU A 5 4.08 6.24 5.45
CA LEU A 5 3.99 6.99 4.21
C LEU A 5 3.19 8.26 4.45
N THR A 6 3.89 9.39 4.52
CA THR A 6 3.27 10.72 4.55
C THR A 6 3.01 11.22 3.15
N LEU A 7 2.21 12.28 3.00
CA LEU A 7 1.99 12.93 1.72
C LEU A 7 3.29 13.31 0.99
N GLN A 8 4.27 13.83 1.74
CA GLN A 8 5.56 14.22 1.17
C GLN A 8 6.32 12.99 0.63
N ILE A 9 6.40 11.92 1.42
CA ILE A 9 7.07 10.68 0.99
C ILE A 9 6.33 10.07 -0.21
N PHE A 10 5.00 10.14 -0.24
CA PHE A 10 4.20 9.69 -1.37
C PHE A 10 4.56 10.45 -2.66
N LYS A 11 4.62 11.79 -2.62
CA LYS A 11 5.00 12.61 -3.78
C LYS A 11 6.43 12.34 -4.23
N GLU A 12 7.35 12.14 -3.30
CA GLU A 12 8.77 11.90 -3.58
C GLU A 12 9.02 10.49 -4.14
N LYS A 13 8.50 9.44 -3.49
CA LYS A 13 8.84 8.03 -3.77
C LYS A 13 7.81 7.28 -4.61
N ILE A 14 6.55 7.72 -4.63
CA ILE A 14 5.45 6.96 -5.26
C ILE A 14 4.94 7.69 -6.48
N PHE A 15 4.24 8.81 -6.31
CA PHE A 15 3.64 9.54 -7.42
C PHE A 15 3.35 10.99 -7.01
N ASP A 16 3.77 11.92 -7.85
CA ASP A 16 3.47 13.34 -7.68
C ASP A 16 2.27 13.70 -8.55
N TYR A 17 1.09 13.77 -7.92
CA TYR A 17 -0.17 14.10 -8.57
C TYR A 17 -0.35 15.59 -8.86
N GLU A 18 0.55 16.46 -8.38
CA GLU A 18 0.49 17.90 -8.68
C GLU A 18 1.16 18.23 -10.01
N THR A 19 2.21 17.47 -10.36
CA THR A 19 2.98 17.68 -11.59
C THR A 19 2.63 16.66 -12.69
N GLY A 20 2.07 15.50 -12.33
CA GLY A 20 1.70 14.45 -13.27
C GLY A 20 0.22 14.48 -13.65
N GLU A 21 -0.09 14.49 -14.95
CA GLU A 21 -1.47 14.38 -15.45
C GLU A 21 -2.08 12.97 -15.27
N LYS A 22 -1.22 11.94 -15.17
CA LYS A 22 -1.59 10.52 -15.12
C LYS A 22 -0.64 9.73 -14.22
N TRP A 23 -1.14 8.65 -13.63
CA TRP A 23 -0.38 7.80 -12.70
C TRP A 23 0.96 7.37 -13.32
N ALA A 24 2.05 7.69 -12.63
CA ALA A 24 3.41 7.33 -13.02
C ALA A 24 4.20 6.96 -11.77
N TYR A 25 4.25 5.67 -11.45
CA TYR A 25 4.94 5.18 -10.27
C TYR A 25 6.46 5.42 -10.37
N LYS A 26 7.04 6.03 -9.34
CA LYS A 26 8.47 6.39 -9.25
C LYS A 26 9.34 5.28 -8.64
N GLY A 27 8.74 4.28 -8.00
CA GLY A 27 9.48 3.23 -7.31
C GLY A 27 10.01 2.15 -8.25
N THR A 28 11.16 1.57 -7.89
CA THR A 28 11.83 0.51 -8.66
C THR A 28 11.38 -0.91 -8.28
N ALA A 29 10.67 -1.03 -7.16
CA ALA A 29 10.05 -2.26 -6.69
C ALA A 29 8.56 -1.99 -6.46
N PRO A 30 7.67 -2.98 -6.68
CA PRO A 30 6.26 -2.80 -6.40
C PRO A 30 6.04 -2.51 -4.91
N ALA A 31 4.89 -1.94 -4.61
CA ALA A 31 4.55 -1.53 -3.26
C ALA A 31 3.14 -1.98 -2.85
N ILE A 32 2.98 -2.20 -1.55
CA ILE A 32 1.66 -2.32 -0.90
C ILE A 32 1.52 -1.15 0.06
N VAL A 33 0.41 -0.44 0.01
CA VAL A 33 0.08 0.63 0.96
C VAL A 33 -1.14 0.20 1.78
N ASP A 34 -0.97 0.15 3.09
CA ASP A 34 -2.03 -0.14 4.07
C ASP A 34 -2.57 1.16 4.67
N PHE A 35 -3.81 1.49 4.32
CA PHE A 35 -4.56 2.59 4.91
C PHE A 35 -5.24 2.10 6.18
N TYR A 36 -4.78 2.58 7.33
CA TYR A 36 -5.19 2.13 8.66
C TYR A 36 -5.46 3.30 9.61
N ALA A 37 -5.99 2.97 10.78
CA ALA A 37 -6.02 3.85 11.96
C ALA A 37 -5.79 3.01 13.22
N ASP A 38 -5.32 3.61 14.32
CA ASP A 38 -4.96 2.88 15.54
C ASP A 38 -6.16 2.19 16.22
N TRP A 39 -7.34 2.82 16.13
CA TRP A 39 -8.59 2.28 16.68
C TRP A 39 -9.19 1.14 15.84
N CYS A 40 -8.70 0.92 14.62
CA CYS A 40 -9.22 -0.07 13.70
C CYS A 40 -8.88 -1.51 14.14
N GLY A 41 -9.89 -2.23 14.63
CA GLY A 41 -9.77 -3.64 15.03
C GLY A 41 -9.26 -4.56 13.91
N PRO A 42 -9.88 -4.57 12.71
CA PRO A 42 -9.43 -5.42 11.60
C PRO A 42 -8.02 -5.10 11.10
N CYS A 43 -7.59 -3.84 11.17
CA CYS A 43 -6.24 -3.42 10.78
C CYS A 43 -5.17 -4.11 11.63
N ARG A 44 -5.44 -4.34 12.93
CA ARG A 44 -4.51 -5.07 13.82
C ARG A 44 -4.31 -6.54 13.41
N MET A 45 -5.27 -7.15 12.71
CA MET A 45 -5.11 -8.50 12.16
C MET A 45 -4.26 -8.52 10.90
N VAL A 46 -4.35 -7.46 10.08
CA VAL A 46 -3.60 -7.34 8.81
C VAL A 46 -2.15 -6.93 9.04
N ALA A 47 -1.88 -6.09 10.05
CA ALA A 47 -0.54 -5.61 10.37
C ALA A 47 0.54 -6.72 10.48
N PRO A 48 0.36 -7.82 11.24
CA PRO A 48 1.38 -8.87 11.32
C PRO A 48 1.58 -9.62 9.99
N ILE A 49 0.55 -9.71 9.14
CA ILE A 49 0.65 -10.34 7.82
C ILE A 49 1.53 -9.48 6.90
N LEU A 50 1.28 -8.17 6.88
CA LEU A 50 2.08 -7.20 6.13
C LEU A 50 3.53 -7.13 6.62
N ASP A 51 3.76 -7.24 7.93
CA ASP A 51 5.10 -7.35 8.51
C ASP A 51 5.83 -8.60 8.00
N ASN A 52 5.13 -9.74 7.94
CA ASN A 52 5.69 -10.99 7.43
C ASN A 52 6.02 -10.88 5.94
N ILE A 53 5.11 -10.31 5.14
CA ILE A 53 5.31 -10.04 3.71
C ILE A 53 6.52 -9.12 3.51
N SER A 54 6.61 -8.01 4.24
CA SER A 54 7.75 -7.08 4.17
C SER A 54 9.08 -7.81 4.45
N LYS A 55 9.12 -8.73 5.41
CA LYS A 55 10.31 -9.53 5.73
C LYS A 55 10.61 -10.58 4.65
N LYS A 56 9.58 -11.29 4.18
CA LYS A 56 9.68 -12.38 3.19
C LYS A 56 10.22 -11.88 1.85
N TYR A 57 9.74 -10.74 1.38
CA TYR A 57 10.11 -10.21 0.06
C TYR A 57 11.27 -9.20 0.11
N GLY A 58 11.58 -8.63 1.27
CA GLY A 58 12.71 -7.73 1.46
C GLY A 58 12.70 -6.57 0.47
N GLN A 59 13.79 -6.40 -0.30
CA GLN A 59 13.90 -5.31 -1.28
C GLN A 59 13.06 -5.52 -2.56
N LYS A 60 12.48 -6.71 -2.75
CA LYS A 60 11.65 -7.01 -3.94
C LYS A 60 10.23 -6.43 -3.84
N LEU A 61 9.78 -6.05 -2.64
CA LEU A 61 8.45 -5.52 -2.38
C LEU A 61 8.49 -4.57 -1.21
N THR A 62 8.05 -3.33 -1.43
CA THR A 62 7.99 -2.35 -0.34
C THR A 62 6.60 -2.35 0.30
N VAL A 63 6.54 -2.32 1.62
CA VAL A 63 5.27 -2.21 2.34
C VAL A 63 5.25 -0.88 3.07
N TYR A 64 4.24 -0.08 2.77
CA TYR A 64 3.98 1.22 3.37
C TYR A 64 2.70 1.18 4.21
N LYS A 65 2.60 2.09 5.17
CA LYS A 65 1.39 2.30 5.95
C LYS A 65 1.01 3.78 5.98
N VAL A 66 -0.25 4.08 5.73
CA VAL A 66 -0.84 5.41 5.79
C VAL A 66 -1.83 5.44 6.93
N ASP A 67 -1.57 6.30 7.91
CA ASP A 67 -2.55 6.60 8.94
C ASP A 67 -3.58 7.57 8.36
N THR A 68 -4.83 7.11 8.23
CA THR A 68 -5.88 7.91 7.61
C THR A 68 -6.29 9.14 8.42
N GLU A 69 -6.02 9.13 9.74
CA GLU A 69 -6.29 10.28 10.61
C GLU A 69 -5.17 11.34 10.51
N ALA A 70 -3.92 10.89 10.35
CA ALA A 70 -2.78 11.78 10.16
C ALA A 70 -2.65 12.32 8.72
N GLU A 71 -3.07 11.54 7.73
CA GLU A 71 -2.92 11.85 6.29
C GLU A 71 -4.29 11.88 5.59
N PRO A 72 -5.20 12.83 5.93
CA PRO A 72 -6.54 12.90 5.37
C PRO A 72 -6.53 13.26 3.88
N GLU A 73 -5.54 14.03 3.42
CA GLU A 73 -5.39 14.38 1.99
C GLU A 73 -5.06 13.14 1.16
N LEU A 74 -4.10 12.33 1.61
CA LEU A 74 -3.73 11.09 0.92
C LEU A 74 -4.90 10.10 0.91
N SER A 75 -5.63 10.01 2.01
CA SER A 75 -6.86 9.21 2.11
C SER A 75 -7.94 9.70 1.14
N GLY A 76 -8.10 11.03 1.02
CA GLY A 76 -9.02 11.65 0.08
C GLY A 76 -8.64 11.40 -1.38
N LEU A 77 -7.35 11.47 -1.73
CA LEU A 77 -6.84 11.20 -3.08
C LEU A 77 -7.22 9.81 -3.57
N PHE A 78 -7.16 8.81 -2.69
CA PHE A 78 -7.52 7.43 -3.01
C PHE A 78 -8.97 7.07 -2.72
N GLY A 79 -9.80 8.04 -2.29
CA GLY A 79 -11.21 7.83 -1.99
C GLY A 79 -11.44 6.80 -0.87
N ILE A 80 -10.58 6.79 0.15
CA ILE A 80 -10.68 5.83 1.26
C ILE A 80 -11.95 6.09 2.07
N GLN A 81 -12.91 5.17 1.96
CA GLN A 81 -14.20 5.23 2.69
C GLN A 81 -14.29 4.23 3.85
N SER A 82 -13.39 3.25 3.88
CA SER A 82 -13.35 2.23 4.92
C SER A 82 -11.92 1.76 5.16
N ILE A 83 -11.63 1.35 6.39
CA ILE A 83 -10.33 0.83 6.80
C ILE A 83 -10.47 -0.59 7.39
N PRO A 84 -9.50 -1.49 7.15
CA PRO A 84 -8.31 -1.25 6.33
C PRO A 84 -8.66 -1.18 4.84
N SER A 85 -7.87 -0.41 4.08
CA SER A 85 -7.86 -0.44 2.62
C SER A 85 -6.44 -0.66 2.14
N LEU A 86 -6.26 -1.49 1.13
CA LEU A 86 -4.96 -1.95 0.66
C LEU A 86 -4.78 -1.57 -0.80
N LEU A 87 -3.77 -0.77 -1.08
CA LEU A 87 -3.39 -0.37 -2.43
C LEU A 87 -2.17 -1.18 -2.87
N PHE A 88 -2.32 -1.88 -3.99
CA PHE A 88 -1.27 -2.68 -4.61
C PHE A 88 -0.73 -1.94 -5.82
N ILE A 89 0.53 -1.55 -5.77
CA ILE A 89 1.19 -0.73 -6.78
C ILE A 89 2.18 -1.61 -7.54
N PRO A 90 1.86 -2.05 -8.77
CA PRO A 90 2.84 -2.71 -9.63
C PRO A 90 3.90 -1.70 -10.10
N VAL A 91 5.08 -2.18 -10.51
CA VAL A 91 6.10 -1.32 -11.14
C VAL A 91 5.57 -0.74 -12.44
N ASP A 92 4.89 -1.58 -13.23
CA ASP A 92 4.29 -1.21 -14.49
C ASP A 92 2.77 -1.40 -14.43
N GLY A 93 2.03 -0.34 -14.77
CA GLY A 93 0.57 -0.35 -14.84
C GLY A 93 -0.11 0.48 -13.75
N GLU A 94 -1.42 0.29 -13.64
CA GLU A 94 -2.24 1.02 -12.67
C GLU A 94 -2.29 0.30 -11.32
N PRO A 95 -2.34 1.06 -10.22
CA PRO A 95 -2.45 0.48 -8.90
C PRO A 95 -3.86 -0.04 -8.67
N ARG A 96 -3.99 -1.10 -7.88
CA ARG A 96 -5.27 -1.74 -7.58
C ARG A 96 -5.61 -1.55 -6.11
N MET A 97 -6.78 -0.99 -5.83
CA MET A 97 -7.30 -0.84 -4.47
C MET A 97 -8.19 -2.03 -4.11
N LEU A 98 -8.06 -2.53 -2.88
CA LEU A 98 -8.99 -3.47 -2.25
C LEU A 98 -9.37 -2.96 -0.86
N ALA A 99 -10.67 -2.85 -0.61
CA ALA A 99 -11.19 -2.46 0.69
C ALA A 99 -11.41 -3.70 1.57
N GLY A 100 -11.12 -3.56 2.86
CA GLY A 100 -11.33 -4.57 3.88
C GLY A 100 -10.07 -5.36 4.24
N ALA A 101 -10.18 -6.14 5.32
CA ALA A 101 -9.11 -7.01 5.77
C ALA A 101 -9.03 -8.26 4.89
N LEU A 102 -7.84 -8.57 4.39
CA LEU A 102 -7.59 -9.74 3.55
C LEU A 102 -6.90 -10.85 4.36
N PRO A 103 -7.22 -12.13 4.12
CA PRO A 103 -6.46 -13.24 4.66
C PRO A 103 -5.11 -13.38 3.93
N GLU A 104 -4.11 -13.96 4.60
CA GLU A 104 -2.74 -14.13 4.06
C GLU A 104 -2.70 -14.78 2.66
N LYS A 105 -3.56 -15.78 2.41
CA LYS A 105 -3.64 -16.45 1.10
C LYS A 105 -4.04 -15.51 -0.04
N GLU A 106 -4.87 -14.50 0.23
CA GLU A 106 -5.22 -13.52 -0.80
C GLU A 106 -4.06 -12.57 -1.09
N PHE A 107 -3.26 -12.20 -0.07
CA PHE A 107 -2.04 -11.44 -0.30
C PHE A 107 -1.07 -12.17 -1.23
N ASP A 108 -0.79 -13.45 -0.97
CA ASP A 108 0.10 -14.24 -1.83
C ASP A 108 -0.41 -14.27 -3.30
N LYS A 109 -1.73 -14.42 -3.49
CA LYS A 109 -2.34 -14.42 -4.82
C LYS A 109 -2.21 -13.07 -5.50
N ILE A 110 -2.51 -11.96 -4.82
CA ILE A 110 -2.43 -10.62 -5.40
C ILE A 110 -0.98 -10.24 -5.71
N ILE A 111 -0.04 -10.61 -4.85
CA ILE A 111 1.39 -10.37 -5.08
C ILE A 111 1.86 -11.10 -6.34
N ALA A 112 1.40 -12.34 -6.57
CA ALA A 112 1.71 -13.09 -7.78
C ALA A 112 1.01 -12.51 -9.03
N ASP A 113 -0.29 -12.23 -8.94
CA ASP A 113 -1.11 -11.86 -10.10
C ASP A 113 -0.94 -10.39 -10.52
N VAL A 114 -0.88 -9.48 -9.54
CA VAL A 114 -0.85 -8.02 -9.75
C VAL A 114 0.58 -7.50 -9.69
N LEU A 115 1.32 -7.83 -8.63
CA LEU A 115 2.68 -7.30 -8.45
C LEU A 115 3.72 -8.08 -9.23
N LYS A 116 3.38 -9.30 -9.69
CA LYS A 116 4.26 -10.22 -10.45
C LYS A 116 5.61 -10.47 -9.76
N VAL A 117 5.62 -10.48 -8.43
CA VAL A 117 6.82 -10.72 -7.62
C VAL A 117 6.80 -12.12 -7.03
N SER A 118 7.92 -12.82 -7.19
CA SER A 118 8.18 -14.08 -6.49
C SER A 118 9.12 -13.85 -5.30
N PRO A 119 8.88 -14.49 -4.13
CA PRO A 119 9.71 -14.34 -2.95
C PRO A 119 11.18 -14.70 -3.19
#